data_AF-A0A0B4VFH3-F1
#
_entry.id   AF-A0A0B4VFH3-F1
#
_cell.length_a   1.000
_cell.length_b   1.000
_cell.length_c   1.000
_cell.angle_alpha   90.00
_cell.angle_beta   90.00
_cell.angle_gamma   90.00
#
_symmetry.space_group_name_H-M   'P 1'
#
loop_
_entity.id
_entity.type
_entity.pdbx_description
1 polymer ?
#
loop_
_entity_poly.entity_id
_entity_poly.type
_entity_poly.pdbx_seq_one_letter_code
_entity_poly.pdbx_strand_id
1 'polypeptide(L)'
;MPAHTDNAIVIDAPFELVWSMTNDVASWPQLFSEYASAEILERDGDTVRFRLTMHPDEQGRAWSWVSERTPDHASRTVRAHRVETGNFEFMNIEWTYREVEDGVEMRWVQDFSMKSTAPATDEQMAEHINRNSAIQQQRIKELVERAAAERGQAFRVLLKMHIHEGMEQEFEETWLRVGKVVTDHPANLGQWLSRSADEKGVFYIMSDWVSEPEFRAFEHSDAHVEHRKKLHPYRSGGSMSTMHVAQALVGRAAR
;
A
#
# COMPACT_ATOMS: atom_id res chain seq x y z
N MET A 1 -2.78 25.80 -30.12
CA MET A 1 -2.15 24.46 -30.10
C MET A 1 -2.51 23.85 -28.77
N PRO A 2 -2.82 22.56 -28.69
CA PRO A 2 -3.13 21.93 -27.41
C PRO A 2 -1.97 22.14 -26.42
N ALA A 3 -2.31 22.40 -25.17
CA ALA A 3 -1.35 22.52 -24.09
C ALA A 3 -0.80 21.14 -23.69
N HIS A 4 0.46 21.16 -23.27
CA HIS A 4 1.19 20.00 -22.80
C HIS A 4 1.83 20.34 -21.45
N THR A 5 1.70 19.45 -20.48
CA THR A 5 2.38 19.54 -19.18
C THR A 5 3.06 18.22 -18.87
N ASP A 6 4.21 18.31 -18.22
CA ASP A 6 5.07 17.17 -17.92
C ASP A 6 5.74 17.41 -16.57
N ASN A 7 5.31 16.69 -15.55
CA ASN A 7 5.83 16.82 -14.20
C ASN A 7 6.24 15.45 -13.68
N ALA A 8 7.32 15.38 -12.93
CA ALA A 8 7.79 14.13 -12.34
C ALA A 8 8.29 14.34 -10.91
N ILE A 9 8.22 13.27 -10.11
CA ILE A 9 8.78 13.21 -8.77
C ILE A 9 9.35 11.81 -8.51
N VAL A 10 10.44 11.73 -7.76
CA VAL A 10 10.97 10.45 -7.25
C VAL A 10 10.38 10.20 -5.86
N ILE A 11 9.87 8.99 -5.64
CA ILE A 11 9.29 8.53 -4.38
C ILE A 11 10.16 7.39 -3.84
N ASP A 12 10.70 7.57 -2.63
CA ASP A 12 11.52 6.58 -1.90
C ASP A 12 10.63 5.48 -1.30
N ALA A 13 10.06 4.66 -2.19
CA ALA A 13 9.21 3.54 -1.84
C ALA A 13 9.30 2.45 -2.91
N PRO A 14 9.06 1.17 -2.56
CA PRO A 14 9.01 0.10 -3.54
C PRO A 14 7.92 0.32 -4.61
N PHE A 15 8.20 -0.07 -5.86
CA PHE A 15 7.29 0.07 -6.99
C PHE A 15 5.86 -0.42 -6.70
N GLU A 16 5.71 -1.62 -6.13
CA GLU A 16 4.38 -2.19 -5.86
C GLU A 16 3.55 -1.32 -4.90
N LEU A 17 4.19 -0.66 -3.93
CA LEU A 17 3.50 0.22 -3.00
C LEU A 17 3.06 1.52 -3.67
N VAL A 18 3.97 2.14 -4.44
CA VAL A 18 3.67 3.34 -5.24
C VAL A 18 2.52 3.06 -6.20
N TRP A 19 2.59 1.94 -6.92
CA TRP A 19 1.58 1.50 -7.86
C TRP A 19 0.23 1.27 -7.19
N SER A 20 0.19 0.50 -6.10
CA SER A 20 -1.07 0.16 -5.43
C SER A 20 -1.75 1.41 -4.86
N MET A 21 -1.01 2.28 -4.18
CA MET A 21 -1.57 3.47 -3.54
C MET A 21 -2.09 4.48 -4.57
N THR A 22 -1.36 4.68 -5.67
CA THR A 22 -1.73 5.69 -6.67
C THR A 22 -2.83 5.21 -7.63
N ASN A 23 -3.01 3.89 -7.79
CA ASN A 23 -4.08 3.32 -8.61
C ASN A 23 -5.34 2.90 -7.83
N ASP A 24 -5.35 2.99 -6.50
CA ASP A 24 -6.57 2.86 -5.71
C ASP A 24 -7.39 4.15 -5.74
N VAL A 25 -8.16 4.29 -6.83
CA VAL A 25 -9.00 5.47 -7.09
C VAL A 25 -9.98 5.76 -5.95
N ALA A 26 -10.53 4.74 -5.30
CA ALA A 26 -11.49 4.94 -4.21
C ALA A 26 -10.85 5.63 -3.00
N SER A 27 -9.54 5.46 -2.81
CA SER A 27 -8.77 6.08 -1.73
C SER A 27 -8.14 7.44 -2.09
N TRP A 28 -8.43 7.97 -3.29
CA TRP A 28 -7.89 9.27 -3.69
C TRP A 28 -8.24 10.44 -2.77
N PRO A 29 -9.39 10.52 -2.08
CA PRO A 29 -9.66 11.60 -1.12
C PRO A 29 -8.70 11.61 0.09
N GLN A 30 -8.02 10.50 0.37
CA GLN A 30 -6.98 10.46 1.40
C GLN A 30 -5.60 10.82 0.83
N LEU A 31 -5.38 10.48 -0.44
CA LEU A 31 -4.10 10.67 -1.13
C LEU A 31 -3.92 12.10 -1.67
N PHE A 32 -4.91 12.61 -2.38
CA PHE A 32 -4.96 13.96 -2.94
C PHE A 32 -5.64 14.93 -1.97
N SER A 33 -5.17 16.18 -1.93
CA SER A 33 -5.81 17.19 -1.07
C SER A 33 -6.99 17.89 -1.74
N GLU A 34 -7.16 17.75 -3.05
CA GLU A 34 -8.16 18.48 -3.83
C GLU A 34 -9.51 17.75 -3.95
N TYR A 35 -9.53 16.43 -3.77
CA TYR A 35 -10.72 15.60 -3.97
C TYR A 35 -11.46 15.37 -2.66
N ALA A 36 -12.73 15.77 -2.64
CA ALA A 36 -13.66 15.47 -1.56
C ALA A 36 -14.21 14.03 -1.65
N SER A 37 -14.45 13.54 -2.88
CA SER A 37 -14.88 12.15 -3.12
C SER A 37 -14.35 11.61 -4.45
N ALA A 38 -14.18 10.28 -4.49
CA ALA A 38 -13.87 9.52 -5.68
C ALA A 38 -14.78 8.28 -5.72
N GLU A 39 -15.79 8.30 -6.57
CA GLU A 39 -16.83 7.29 -6.64
C GLU A 39 -16.61 6.38 -7.85
N ILE A 40 -16.42 5.08 -7.61
CA ILE A 40 -16.28 4.10 -8.69
C ILE A 40 -17.65 3.83 -9.30
N LEU A 41 -17.81 4.10 -10.59
CA LEU A 41 -19.06 3.88 -11.33
C LEU A 41 -19.08 2.51 -12.00
N GLU A 42 -17.94 2.12 -12.58
CA GLU A 42 -17.82 0.88 -13.36
C GLU A 42 -16.36 0.39 -13.34
N ARG A 43 -16.19 -0.94 -13.44
CA ARG A 43 -14.90 -1.59 -13.65
C ARG A 43 -15.04 -2.63 -14.75
N ASP A 44 -14.22 -2.52 -15.79
CA ASP A 44 -14.13 -3.48 -16.89
C ASP A 44 -12.67 -3.87 -17.10
N GLY A 45 -12.31 -5.08 -16.68
CA GLY A 45 -10.91 -5.50 -16.58
C GLY A 45 -10.11 -4.54 -15.71
N ASP A 46 -9.02 -4.01 -16.27
CA ASP A 46 -8.18 -3.00 -15.61
C ASP A 46 -8.79 -1.60 -15.69
N THR A 47 -9.70 -1.35 -16.64
CA THR A 47 -10.30 -0.03 -16.84
C THR A 47 -11.30 0.31 -15.75
N VAL A 48 -11.12 1.49 -15.15
CA VAL A 48 -11.99 2.02 -14.08
C VAL A 48 -12.61 3.33 -14.55
N ARG A 49 -13.93 3.41 -14.49
CA ARG A 49 -14.70 4.64 -14.69
C ARG A 49 -15.18 5.15 -13.35
N PHE A 50 -14.94 6.42 -13.07
CA PHE A 50 -15.18 7.01 -11.75
C PHE A 50 -15.54 8.48 -11.84
N ARG A 51 -16.32 8.94 -10.87
CA ARG A 51 -16.65 10.36 -10.68
C ARG A 51 -15.74 10.95 -9.62
N LEU A 52 -15.04 12.02 -9.96
CA LEU A 52 -14.31 12.84 -9.00
C LEU A 52 -15.15 14.04 -8.61
N THR A 53 -15.09 14.40 -7.34
CA THR A 53 -15.69 15.63 -6.83
C THR A 53 -14.65 16.39 -6.02
N MET A 54 -14.39 17.64 -6.39
CA MET A 54 -13.49 18.51 -5.65
C MET A 54 -14.15 19.05 -4.38
N HIS A 55 -13.32 19.46 -3.42
CA HIS A 55 -13.80 20.32 -2.34
C HIS A 55 -14.46 21.60 -2.90
N PRO A 56 -15.53 22.11 -2.25
CA PRO A 56 -16.15 23.36 -2.66
C PRO A 56 -15.14 24.51 -2.67
N ASP A 57 -15.23 25.39 -3.67
CA ASP A 57 -14.49 26.65 -3.68
C ASP A 57 -15.00 27.62 -2.58
N GLU A 58 -14.35 28.78 -2.44
CA GLU A 58 -14.74 29.80 -1.45
C GLU A 58 -16.18 30.31 -1.62
N GLN A 59 -16.79 30.07 -2.78
CA GLN A 59 -18.18 30.43 -3.10
C GLN A 59 -19.15 29.24 -2.90
N GLY A 60 -18.67 28.13 -2.35
CA GLY A 60 -19.43 26.92 -2.09
C GLY A 60 -19.71 26.06 -3.33
N ARG A 61 -19.05 26.32 -4.48
CA ARG A 61 -19.24 25.53 -5.70
C ARG A 61 -18.32 24.32 -5.70
N ALA A 62 -18.89 23.13 -5.77
CA ALA A 62 -18.14 21.89 -5.98
C ALA A 62 -18.14 21.52 -7.47
N TRP A 63 -16.97 21.16 -7.98
CA TRP A 63 -16.81 20.68 -9.35
C TRP A 63 -16.76 19.16 -9.36
N SER A 64 -17.52 18.55 -10.26
CA SER A 64 -17.57 17.10 -10.43
C SER A 64 -17.50 16.72 -11.90
N TRP A 65 -16.77 15.65 -12.21
CA TRP A 65 -16.66 15.10 -13.56
C TRP A 65 -16.39 13.60 -13.52
N VAL A 66 -16.78 12.91 -14.59
CA VAL A 66 -16.43 11.50 -14.83
C VAL A 66 -15.13 11.38 -15.62
N SER A 67 -14.24 10.51 -15.14
CA SER A 67 -13.01 10.11 -15.83
C SER A 67 -12.97 8.60 -16.00
N GLU A 68 -12.19 8.16 -16.98
CA GLU A 68 -11.86 6.77 -17.19
C GLU A 68 -10.35 6.60 -17.17
N ARG A 69 -9.86 5.54 -16.52
CA ARG A 69 -8.44 5.26 -16.31
C ARG A 69 -8.18 3.78 -16.55
N THR A 70 -7.15 3.48 -17.33
CA THR A 70 -6.67 2.12 -17.62
C THR A 70 -5.22 2.01 -17.16
N PRO A 71 -4.97 1.45 -15.96
CA PRO A 71 -3.65 1.06 -15.52
C PRO A 71 -3.19 -0.22 -16.22
N ASP A 72 -1.94 -0.24 -16.67
CA ASP A 72 -1.26 -1.43 -17.20
C ASP A 72 0.03 -1.66 -16.40
N HIS A 73 -0.04 -2.63 -15.48
CA HIS A 73 1.04 -2.96 -14.57
C HIS A 73 2.29 -3.46 -15.31
N ALA A 74 2.10 -4.20 -16.41
CA ALA A 74 3.19 -4.80 -17.16
C ALA A 74 4.04 -3.73 -17.87
N SER A 75 3.39 -2.74 -18.48
CA SER A 75 4.11 -1.59 -19.08
C SER A 75 4.47 -0.51 -18.06
N ARG A 76 3.96 -0.60 -16.83
CA ARG A 76 4.09 0.42 -15.77
C ARG A 76 3.58 1.78 -16.24
N THR A 77 2.50 1.78 -17.00
CA THR A 77 1.86 2.98 -17.52
C THR A 77 0.38 3.02 -17.15
N VAL A 78 -0.18 4.21 -17.10
CA VAL A 78 -1.60 4.42 -16.87
C VAL A 78 -2.10 5.48 -17.82
N ARG A 79 -3.13 5.16 -18.59
CA ARG A 79 -3.79 6.12 -19.49
C ARG A 79 -5.13 6.51 -18.89
N ALA A 80 -5.41 7.80 -18.82
CA ALA A 80 -6.69 8.31 -18.37
C ALA A 80 -7.19 9.44 -19.27
N HIS A 81 -8.50 9.61 -19.32
CA HIS A 81 -9.11 10.74 -20.01
C HIS A 81 -10.39 11.16 -19.29
N ARG A 82 -10.79 12.43 -19.45
CA ARG A 82 -12.07 12.91 -18.93
C ARG A 82 -13.19 12.53 -19.90
N VAL A 83 -14.20 11.82 -19.40
CA VAL A 83 -15.43 11.50 -20.14
C VAL A 83 -16.36 12.71 -20.13
N GLU A 84 -16.55 13.32 -18.96
CA GLU A 84 -17.24 14.61 -18.83
C GLU A 84 -16.20 15.74 -18.88
N THR A 85 -15.96 16.31 -20.06
CA THR A 85 -14.84 17.24 -20.27
C THR A 85 -15.06 18.64 -19.71
N GLY A 86 -16.29 19.05 -19.42
CA GLY A 86 -16.59 20.38 -18.88
C GLY A 86 -16.07 21.51 -19.79
N ASN A 87 -15.14 22.32 -19.29
CA ASN A 87 -14.49 23.41 -20.05
C ASN A 87 -13.37 22.93 -20.98
N PHE A 88 -12.93 21.68 -20.88
CA PHE A 88 -11.95 21.09 -21.78
C PHE A 88 -12.62 20.63 -23.07
N GLU A 89 -12.00 20.89 -24.21
CA GLU A 89 -12.33 20.21 -25.46
C GLU A 89 -11.95 18.73 -25.33
N PHE A 90 -10.73 18.46 -24.84
CA PHE A 90 -10.27 17.14 -24.42
C PHE A 90 -9.26 17.26 -23.28
N MET A 91 -9.05 16.17 -22.54
CA MET A 91 -8.00 16.05 -21.55
C MET A 91 -7.57 14.59 -21.45
N ASN A 92 -6.33 14.32 -21.87
CA ASN A 92 -5.68 13.02 -21.79
C ASN A 92 -4.52 13.10 -20.80
N ILE A 93 -4.35 12.04 -20.03
CA ILE A 93 -3.39 11.96 -18.94
C ILE A 93 -2.65 10.62 -19.09
N GLU A 94 -1.34 10.66 -19.11
CA GLU A 94 -0.49 9.48 -19.08
C GLU A 94 0.40 9.54 -17.84
N TRP A 95 0.34 8.51 -17.00
CA TRP A 95 1.28 8.34 -15.91
C TRP A 95 2.24 7.20 -16.24
N THR A 96 3.52 7.40 -15.95
CA THR A 96 4.56 6.38 -16.10
C THR A 96 5.34 6.23 -14.81
N TYR A 97 5.73 5.00 -14.49
CA TYR A 97 6.53 4.69 -13.31
C TYR A 97 7.84 4.01 -13.71
N ARG A 98 8.95 4.59 -13.30
CA ARG A 98 10.29 4.10 -13.63
C ARG A 98 11.11 3.91 -12.37
N GLU A 99 11.64 2.71 -12.16
CA GLU A 99 12.57 2.46 -11.05
C GLU A 99 13.89 3.20 -11.30
N VAL A 100 14.36 3.89 -10.27
CA VAL A 100 15.61 4.66 -10.22
C VAL A 100 16.37 4.27 -8.96
N GLU A 101 17.60 4.75 -8.80
CA GLU A 101 18.45 4.41 -7.64
C GLU A 101 17.78 4.74 -6.30
N ASP A 102 17.12 5.90 -6.23
CA ASP A 102 16.49 6.43 -5.00
C ASP A 102 14.98 6.13 -4.90
N GLY A 103 14.49 5.10 -5.60
CA GLY A 103 13.09 4.66 -5.54
C GLY A 103 12.38 4.62 -6.90
N VAL A 104 11.21 5.24 -6.99
CA VAL A 104 10.38 5.22 -8.21
C VAL A 104 10.10 6.64 -8.69
N GLU A 105 10.54 6.95 -9.90
CA GLU A 105 10.13 8.15 -10.61
C GLU A 105 8.69 7.95 -11.13
N MET A 106 7.76 8.71 -10.56
CA MET A 106 6.39 8.85 -11.06
C MET A 106 6.31 10.12 -11.90
N ARG A 107 5.91 9.97 -13.16
CA ARG A 107 5.81 11.08 -14.12
C ARG A 107 4.39 11.18 -14.65
N TRP A 108 3.85 12.40 -14.67
CA TRP A 108 2.52 12.73 -15.18
C TRP A 108 2.65 13.64 -16.40
N VAL A 109 2.20 13.12 -17.54
CA VAL A 109 2.06 13.86 -18.78
C VAL A 109 0.59 14.15 -19.01
N GLN A 110 0.25 15.39 -19.34
CA GLN A 110 -1.14 15.76 -19.62
C GLN A 110 -1.20 16.61 -20.88
N ASP A 111 -2.00 16.15 -21.83
CA ASP A 111 -2.32 16.84 -23.08
C ASP A 111 -3.79 17.26 -23.07
N PHE A 112 -4.05 18.54 -23.27
CA PHE A 112 -5.41 19.07 -23.23
C PHE A 112 -5.57 20.29 -24.10
N SER A 113 -6.82 20.64 -24.40
CA SER A 113 -7.16 21.95 -24.93
C SER A 113 -8.47 22.42 -24.32
N MET A 114 -8.56 23.72 -24.07
CA MET A 114 -9.72 24.40 -23.53
C MET A 114 -10.68 24.72 -24.66
N LYS A 115 -11.98 24.63 -24.39
CA LYS A 115 -13.00 25.10 -25.33
C LYS A 115 -12.83 26.59 -25.58
N SER A 116 -13.19 27.07 -26.77
CA SER A 116 -13.18 28.50 -27.10
C SER A 116 -14.07 29.37 -26.19
N THR A 117 -15.04 28.76 -25.50
CA THR A 117 -15.92 29.40 -24.53
C THR A 117 -15.43 29.29 -23.09
N ALA A 118 -14.29 28.65 -22.85
CA ALA A 118 -13.75 28.47 -21.51
C ALA A 118 -13.28 29.81 -20.92
N PRO A 119 -13.32 29.97 -19.59
CA PRO A 119 -12.90 31.20 -18.92
C PRO A 119 -11.37 31.39 -18.89
N ALA A 120 -10.59 30.36 -19.23
CA ALA A 120 -9.14 30.36 -19.21
C ALA A 120 -8.57 29.84 -20.54
N THR A 121 -7.41 30.34 -20.93
CA THR A 121 -6.67 29.83 -22.10
C THR A 121 -5.92 28.53 -21.78
N ASP A 122 -5.46 27.84 -22.83
CA ASP A 122 -4.60 26.66 -22.74
C ASP A 122 -3.35 26.96 -21.89
N GLU A 123 -2.72 28.11 -22.09
CA GLU A 123 -1.52 28.54 -21.35
C GLU A 123 -1.82 28.77 -19.86
N GLN A 124 -2.89 29.50 -19.55
CA GLN A 124 -3.29 29.78 -18.16
C GLN A 124 -3.62 28.49 -17.40
N MET A 125 -4.30 27.55 -18.07
CA MET A 125 -4.61 26.25 -17.49
C MET A 125 -3.35 25.39 -17.33
N ALA A 126 -2.40 25.44 -18.28
CA ALA A 126 -1.13 24.70 -18.17
C ALA A 126 -0.30 25.18 -16.97
N GLU A 127 -0.22 26.49 -16.75
CA GLU A 127 0.43 27.04 -15.56
C GLU A 127 -0.26 26.61 -14.26
N HIS A 128 -1.60 26.61 -14.23
CA HIS A 128 -2.36 26.13 -13.08
C HIS A 128 -2.11 24.65 -12.80
N ILE A 129 -2.16 23.80 -13.84
CA ILE A 129 -1.91 22.36 -13.74
C ILE A 129 -0.49 22.08 -13.28
N ASN A 130 0.54 22.78 -13.78
CA ASN A 130 1.93 22.59 -13.33
C ASN A 130 2.08 22.92 -11.84
N ARG A 131 1.52 24.04 -11.38
CA ARG A 131 1.56 24.41 -9.95
C ARG A 131 0.83 23.39 -9.08
N ASN A 132 -0.38 22.97 -9.47
CA ASN A 132 -1.14 22.00 -8.69
C ASN A 132 -0.47 20.61 -8.70
N SER A 133 0.06 20.17 -9.84
CA SER A 133 0.75 18.89 -9.99
C SER A 133 1.96 18.78 -9.07
N ALA A 134 2.75 19.85 -8.90
CA ALA A 134 3.86 19.88 -7.96
C ALA A 134 3.39 19.68 -6.50
N ILE A 135 2.30 20.36 -6.10
CA ILE A 135 1.73 20.25 -4.75
C ILE A 135 1.20 18.83 -4.50
N GLN A 136 0.40 18.30 -5.44
CA GLN A 136 -0.19 16.97 -5.28
C GLN A 136 0.87 15.87 -5.31
N GLN A 137 1.86 15.93 -6.21
CA GLN A 137 2.94 14.96 -6.25
C GLN A 137 3.79 14.96 -5.00
N GLN A 138 4.10 16.15 -4.44
CA GLN A 138 4.82 16.25 -3.16
C GLN A 138 4.03 15.60 -2.02
N ARG A 139 2.72 15.87 -1.94
CA ARG A 139 1.85 15.22 -0.96
C ARG A 139 1.83 13.70 -1.14
N ILE A 140 1.66 13.21 -2.36
CA ILE A 140 1.67 11.78 -2.66
C ILE A 140 2.98 11.14 -2.22
N LYS A 141 4.12 11.75 -2.56
CA LYS A 141 5.44 11.31 -2.12
C LYS A 141 5.49 11.14 -0.60
N GLU A 142 5.13 12.17 0.17
CA GLU A 142 5.17 12.14 1.64
C GLU A 142 4.26 11.04 2.23
N LEU A 143 3.06 10.84 1.67
CA LEU A 143 2.13 9.82 2.13
C LEU A 143 2.62 8.40 1.82
N VAL A 144 3.16 8.19 0.62
CA VAL A 144 3.65 6.88 0.17
C VAL A 144 4.94 6.50 0.88
N GLU A 145 5.89 7.43 1.04
CA GLU A 145 7.14 7.19 1.78
C GLU A 145 6.87 6.90 3.26
N ARG A 146 5.91 7.61 3.87
CA ARG A 146 5.50 7.29 5.24
C ARG A 146 4.91 5.89 5.32
N ALA A 147 4.04 5.51 4.38
CA ALA A 147 3.49 4.16 4.32
C ALA A 147 4.58 3.10 4.08
N ALA A 148 5.62 3.42 3.30
CA ALA A 148 6.78 2.56 3.09
C ALA A 148 7.58 2.38 4.38
N ALA A 149 7.84 3.46 5.11
CA ALA A 149 8.54 3.44 6.39
C ALA A 149 7.76 2.68 7.47
N GLU A 150 6.44 2.85 7.54
CA GLU A 150 5.55 2.11 8.45
C GLU A 150 5.52 0.61 8.11
N ARG A 151 5.45 0.25 6.82
CA ARG A 151 5.57 -1.15 6.37
C ARG A 151 6.96 -1.74 6.63
N GLY A 152 7.99 -0.90 6.71
CA GLY A 152 9.35 -1.27 7.11
C GLY A 152 9.50 -1.59 8.61
N GLN A 153 8.52 -1.22 9.45
CA GLN A 153 8.50 -1.53 10.88
C GLN A 153 7.52 -2.68 11.16
N ALA A 154 7.87 -3.88 10.73
CA ALA A 154 7.11 -5.07 11.11
C ALA A 154 6.94 -5.14 12.64
N PHE A 155 5.75 -5.47 13.10
CA PHE A 155 5.53 -5.82 14.49
C PHE A 155 5.92 -7.29 14.68
N ARG A 156 6.97 -7.53 15.47
CA ARG A 156 7.54 -8.85 15.67
C ARG A 156 7.15 -9.43 17.01
N VAL A 157 6.74 -10.69 16.98
CA VAL A 157 6.43 -11.48 18.16
C VAL A 157 7.43 -12.62 18.26
N LEU A 158 8.03 -12.78 19.43
CA LEU A 158 8.91 -13.90 19.76
C LEU A 158 8.29 -14.68 20.92
N LEU A 159 8.05 -15.97 20.72
CA LEU A 159 7.65 -16.92 21.75
C LEU A 159 8.82 -17.83 22.08
N LYS A 160 9.24 -17.85 23.35
CA LYS A 160 10.13 -18.90 23.88
C LYS A 160 9.25 -19.99 24.47
N MET A 161 9.41 -21.22 24.01
CA MET A 161 8.62 -22.38 24.44
C MET A 161 9.55 -23.40 25.09
N HIS A 162 9.18 -23.87 26.28
CA HIS A 162 9.83 -25.02 26.92
C HIS A 162 8.98 -26.25 26.67
N ILE A 163 9.50 -27.21 25.93
CA ILE A 163 8.82 -28.44 25.51
C ILE A 163 9.20 -29.58 26.47
N HIS A 164 8.22 -30.43 26.79
CA HIS A 164 8.46 -31.61 27.60
C HIS A 164 9.45 -32.56 26.90
N GLU A 165 10.34 -33.17 27.69
CA GLU A 165 11.35 -34.08 27.16
C GLU A 165 10.71 -35.27 26.43
N GLY A 166 11.21 -35.56 25.23
CA GLY A 166 10.71 -36.64 24.37
C GLY A 166 9.53 -36.25 23.49
N MET A 167 8.98 -35.05 23.64
CA MET A 167 7.84 -34.55 22.86
C MET A 167 8.23 -33.57 21.74
N GLU A 168 9.52 -33.30 21.56
CA GLU A 168 10.02 -32.26 20.66
C GLU A 168 9.63 -32.49 19.19
N GLN A 169 9.74 -33.73 18.71
CA GLN A 169 9.40 -34.07 17.33
C GLN A 169 7.89 -33.92 17.07
N GLU A 170 7.04 -34.44 17.95
CA GLU A 170 5.60 -34.33 17.82
C GLU A 170 5.12 -32.88 17.90
N PHE A 171 5.80 -32.06 18.71
CA PHE A 171 5.56 -30.62 18.76
C PHE A 171 5.87 -29.95 17.41
N GLU A 172 7.01 -30.22 16.79
CA GLU A 172 7.38 -29.67 15.47
C GLU A 172 6.35 -30.06 14.39
N GLU A 173 5.97 -31.34 14.34
CA GLU A 173 4.98 -31.86 13.40
C GLU A 173 3.59 -31.24 13.62
N THR A 174 3.21 -31.06 14.88
CA THR A 174 1.93 -30.43 15.24
C THR A 174 1.95 -28.96 14.85
N TRP A 175 3.01 -28.22 15.22
CA TRP A 175 3.18 -26.82 14.87
C TRP A 175 3.08 -26.59 13.36
N LEU A 176 3.76 -27.41 12.55
CA LEU A 176 3.71 -27.31 11.09
C LEU A 176 2.31 -27.56 10.54
N ARG A 177 1.60 -28.55 11.09
CA ARG A 177 0.22 -28.90 10.69
C ARG A 177 -0.78 -27.80 11.02
N VAL A 178 -0.62 -27.14 12.16
CA VAL A 178 -1.56 -26.10 12.62
C VAL A 178 -1.17 -24.69 12.17
N GLY A 179 0.10 -24.48 11.79
CA GLY A 179 0.69 -23.16 11.51
C GLY A 179 0.01 -22.38 10.39
N LYS A 180 -0.68 -23.08 9.47
CA LYS A 180 -1.41 -22.46 8.36
C LYS A 180 -2.44 -21.42 8.81
N VAL A 181 -3.05 -21.60 9.99
CA VAL A 181 -4.02 -20.63 10.56
C VAL A 181 -3.37 -19.27 10.83
N VAL A 182 -2.09 -19.24 11.20
CA VAL A 182 -1.36 -17.99 11.47
C VAL A 182 -0.96 -17.33 10.14
N THR A 183 -0.41 -18.11 9.21
CA THR A 183 0.10 -17.58 7.93
C THR A 183 -1.00 -17.27 6.92
N ASP A 184 -2.21 -17.82 7.06
CA ASP A 184 -3.37 -17.45 6.23
C ASP A 184 -4.00 -16.11 6.68
N HIS A 185 -3.59 -15.54 7.82
CA HIS A 185 -4.07 -14.23 8.26
C HIS A 185 -3.46 -13.14 7.35
N PRO A 186 -4.26 -12.24 6.75
CA PRO A 186 -3.77 -11.26 5.77
C PRO A 186 -2.76 -10.28 6.35
N ALA A 187 -2.76 -10.12 7.66
CA ALA A 187 -1.84 -9.25 8.40
C ALA A 187 -0.53 -9.94 8.84
N ASN A 188 -0.39 -11.26 8.65
CA ASN A 188 0.83 -11.99 8.98
C ASN A 188 1.82 -11.92 7.81
N LEU A 189 3.06 -11.53 8.10
CA LEU A 189 4.16 -11.42 7.13
C LEU A 189 5.03 -12.67 7.06
N GLY A 190 4.84 -13.59 8.01
CA GLY A 190 5.58 -14.84 8.10
C GLY A 190 5.65 -15.36 9.53
N GLN A 191 5.98 -16.65 9.66
CA GLN A 191 6.26 -17.28 10.93
C GLN A 191 7.33 -18.37 10.78
N TRP A 192 8.23 -18.46 11.76
CA TRP A 192 9.33 -19.42 11.79
C TRP A 192 9.34 -20.16 13.12
N LEU A 193 9.64 -21.46 13.06
CA LEU A 193 9.95 -22.29 14.22
C LEU A 193 11.44 -22.61 14.19
N SER A 194 12.13 -22.31 15.29
CA SER A 194 13.55 -22.56 15.46
C SER A 194 13.79 -23.37 16.72
N ARG A 195 14.60 -24.42 16.62
CA ARG A 195 15.12 -25.14 17.79
C ARG A 195 16.30 -24.36 18.37
N SER A 196 16.37 -24.23 19.71
CA SER A 196 17.54 -23.65 20.36
C SER A 196 18.78 -24.52 20.11
N ALA A 197 19.91 -23.88 19.81
CA ALA A 197 21.20 -24.56 19.71
C ALA A 197 21.84 -24.78 21.09
N ASP A 198 21.44 -23.99 22.09
CA ASP A 198 22.10 -23.92 23.40
C ASP A 198 21.29 -24.63 24.51
N GLU A 199 19.97 -24.75 24.33
CA GLU A 199 19.06 -25.28 25.35
C GLU A 199 18.22 -26.44 24.78
N LYS A 200 18.38 -27.65 25.34
CA LYS A 200 17.55 -28.82 24.96
C LYS A 200 16.07 -28.57 25.32
N GLY A 201 15.17 -28.93 24.42
CA GLY A 201 13.72 -28.78 24.62
C GLY A 201 13.23 -27.32 24.53
N VAL A 202 14.08 -26.37 24.13
CA VAL A 202 13.69 -24.97 23.94
C VAL A 202 13.49 -24.67 22.46
N PHE A 203 12.36 -24.04 22.16
CA PHE A 203 11.99 -23.59 20.83
C PHE A 203 11.66 -22.10 20.82
N TYR A 204 11.95 -21.47 19.70
CA TYR A 204 11.56 -20.09 19.41
C TYR A 204 10.59 -20.07 18.25
N ILE A 205 9.43 -19.45 18.47
CA ILE A 205 8.50 -19.12 17.38
C ILE A 205 8.60 -17.62 17.15
N MET A 206 8.94 -17.21 15.94
CA MET A 206 8.96 -15.82 15.55
C MET A 206 7.86 -15.57 14.52
N SER A 207 7.06 -14.53 14.68
CA SER A 207 6.11 -14.08 13.65
C SER A 207 6.20 -12.58 13.45
N ASP A 208 6.12 -12.17 12.19
CA ASP A 208 6.09 -10.76 11.80
C ASP A 208 4.69 -10.39 11.33
N TRP A 209 4.26 -9.19 11.66
CA TRP A 209 2.92 -8.67 11.41
C TRP A 209 2.99 -7.26 10.84
N VAL A 210 2.01 -6.89 10.03
CA VAL A 210 1.92 -5.53 9.46
C VAL A 210 1.77 -4.44 10.52
N SER A 211 1.23 -4.76 11.71
CA SER A 211 1.11 -3.82 12.84
C SER A 211 0.77 -4.53 14.17
N GLU A 212 0.94 -3.82 15.29
CA GLU A 212 0.52 -4.32 16.62
C GLU A 212 -1.00 -4.53 16.73
N PRO A 213 -1.87 -3.57 16.33
CA PRO A 213 -3.32 -3.76 16.45
C PRO A 213 -3.83 -5.01 15.73
N GLU A 214 -3.30 -5.29 14.53
CA GLU A 214 -3.66 -6.47 13.75
C GLU A 214 -3.22 -7.76 14.44
N PHE A 215 -2.00 -7.79 15.00
CA PHE A 215 -1.58 -8.92 15.83
C PHE A 215 -2.49 -9.10 17.04
N ARG A 216 -2.85 -8.03 17.77
CA ARG A 216 -3.71 -8.14 18.96
C ARG A 216 -5.13 -8.61 18.61
N ALA A 217 -5.67 -8.20 17.47
CA ALA A 217 -6.95 -8.70 16.98
C ALA A 217 -6.88 -10.21 16.71
N PHE A 218 -5.82 -10.67 16.04
CA PHE A 218 -5.55 -12.09 15.84
C PHE A 218 -5.33 -12.81 17.18
N GLU A 219 -4.55 -12.23 18.10
CA GLU A 219 -4.18 -12.79 19.38
C GLU A 219 -5.40 -13.19 20.21
N HIS A 220 -6.43 -12.33 20.20
CA HIS A 220 -7.67 -12.53 20.93
C HIS A 220 -8.77 -13.25 20.13
N SER A 221 -8.52 -13.60 18.86
CA SER A 221 -9.50 -14.29 18.03
C SER A 221 -9.76 -15.73 18.53
N ASP A 222 -11.01 -16.17 18.41
CA ASP A 222 -11.40 -17.55 18.77
C ASP A 222 -10.61 -18.59 18.00
N ALA A 223 -10.37 -18.34 16.71
CA ALA A 223 -9.57 -19.20 15.85
C ALA A 223 -8.14 -19.39 16.39
N HIS A 224 -7.51 -18.32 16.87
CA HIS A 224 -6.18 -18.39 17.45
C HIS A 224 -6.17 -19.02 18.84
N VAL A 225 -7.19 -18.78 19.66
CA VAL A 225 -7.36 -19.46 20.96
C VAL A 225 -7.43 -20.98 20.77
N GLU A 226 -8.28 -21.45 19.85
CA GLU A 226 -8.42 -22.88 19.55
C GLU A 226 -7.14 -23.47 18.93
N HIS A 227 -6.46 -22.70 18.09
CA HIS A 227 -5.15 -23.08 17.56
C HIS A 227 -4.13 -23.29 18.69
N ARG A 228 -3.98 -22.33 19.62
CA ARG A 228 -3.02 -22.42 20.71
C ARG A 228 -3.28 -23.60 21.63
N LYS A 229 -4.54 -23.96 21.89
CA LYS A 229 -4.90 -25.13 22.72
C LYS A 229 -4.24 -26.42 22.23
N LYS A 230 -4.06 -26.59 20.91
CA LYS A 230 -3.43 -27.78 20.31
C LYS A 230 -1.95 -27.92 20.68
N LEU A 231 -1.27 -26.81 21.02
CA LEU A 231 0.14 -26.80 21.40
C LEU A 231 0.36 -26.89 22.93
N HIS A 232 -0.70 -26.75 23.74
CA HIS A 232 -0.60 -26.81 25.21
C HIS A 232 -0.05 -28.14 25.75
N PRO A 233 -0.42 -29.32 25.22
CA PRO A 233 0.05 -30.59 25.77
C PRO A 233 1.57 -30.78 25.71
N TYR A 234 2.24 -30.10 24.78
CA TYR A 234 3.68 -30.27 24.55
C TYR A 234 4.55 -29.39 25.45
N ARG A 235 4.01 -28.31 26.01
CA ARG A 235 4.81 -27.26 26.67
C ARG A 235 4.70 -27.30 28.19
N SER A 236 5.84 -27.23 28.86
CA SER A 236 5.93 -27.03 30.31
C SER A 236 5.87 -25.57 30.71
N GLY A 237 6.13 -24.65 29.77
CA GLY A 237 6.11 -23.21 30.01
C GLY A 237 6.58 -22.43 28.80
N GLY A 238 6.76 -21.12 29.00
CA GLY A 238 7.23 -20.23 27.95
C GLY A 238 7.06 -18.76 28.30
N SER A 239 7.55 -17.89 27.41
CA SER A 239 7.38 -16.45 27.50
C SER A 239 7.08 -15.87 26.12
N MET A 240 6.48 -14.69 26.11
CA MET A 240 6.23 -13.92 24.91
C MET A 240 6.90 -12.55 25.02
N SER A 241 7.49 -12.10 23.93
CA SER A 241 8.00 -10.74 23.78
C SER A 241 7.47 -10.17 22.47
N THR A 242 6.96 -8.94 22.53
CA THR A 242 6.44 -8.19 21.39
C THR A 242 7.31 -6.97 21.14
N MET A 243 7.62 -6.69 19.89
CA MET A 243 8.64 -5.72 19.49
C MET A 243 8.20 -4.98 18.23
N HIS A 244 8.60 -3.72 18.11
CA HIS A 244 8.58 -3.00 16.83
C HIS A 244 9.97 -3.14 16.21
N VAL A 245 10.05 -3.63 14.97
CA VAL A 245 11.34 -3.71 14.26
C VAL A 245 11.80 -2.28 13.97
N ALA A 246 12.82 -1.82 14.69
CA ALA A 246 13.30 -0.44 14.57
C ALA A 246 14.07 -0.21 13.26
N GLN A 247 14.85 -1.20 12.83
CA GLN A 247 15.69 -1.16 11.62
C GLN A 247 15.89 -2.60 11.10
N ALA A 248 15.99 -2.75 9.78
CA ALA A 248 16.33 -4.00 9.12
C ALA A 248 17.50 -3.80 8.15
N LEU A 249 18.57 -4.58 8.31
CA LEU A 249 19.72 -4.58 7.40
C LEU A 249 19.78 -5.93 6.69
N VAL A 250 19.65 -5.94 5.36
CA VAL A 250 19.64 -7.18 4.56
C VAL A 250 21.08 -7.58 4.22
N GLY A 251 21.46 -8.80 4.60
CA GLY A 251 22.78 -9.36 4.32
C GLY A 251 22.98 -9.69 2.83
N ARG A 252 24.23 -9.65 2.35
CA ARG A 252 24.59 -9.92 0.95
C ARG A 252 24.08 -11.28 0.43
N ALA A 253 23.99 -12.29 1.30
CA ALA A 253 23.53 -13.64 0.93
C ALA A 253 22.00 -13.76 0.73
N ALA A 254 21.22 -12.71 1.02
CA ALA A 254 19.77 -12.67 0.88
C ALA A 254 19.30 -11.88 -0.37
N ARG A 255 20.22 -11.54 -1.28
CA ARG A 255 19.96 -10.87 -2.56
C ARG A 255 20.19 -11.82 -3.72
#